data_AF-A0A915NDP3-F1
#
_entry.id   AF-A0A915NDP3-F1
#
_cell.length_a   1.000
_cell.length_b   1.000
_cell.length_c   1.000
_cell.angle_alpha   90.00
_cell.angle_beta   90.00
_cell.angle_gamma   90.00
#
_symmetry.space_group_name_H-M   'P 1'
#
loop_
_entity.id
_entity.type
_entity.pdbx_description
1 polymer ?
#
loop_
_entity_poly.entity_id
_entity_poly.type
_entity_poly.pdbx_seq_one_letter_code
_entity_poly.pdbx_strand_id
1 'polypeptide(L)'
;MGSQWPGMGQQLMEIPLFDNFLKESSETLKEFGLDYAKLYVGYYSTSIQIALTDLLCAIDIQPDGILGHSTGEMGCGYADGALTRAQTMRLAYYRGATIMAKREKMREAMAAVGLS
;
A
#
# COMPACT_ATOMS: atom_id res chain seq x y z
N MET A 1 -7.14 -3.70 -3.43
CA MET A 1 -7.35 -3.43 -4.87
C MET A 1 -8.74 -2.86 -5.04
N GLY A 2 -8.94 -1.95 -6.01
CA GLY A 2 -10.24 -1.32 -6.27
C GLY A 2 -10.53 -0.08 -5.40
N SER A 3 -9.68 0.22 -4.41
CA SER A 3 -9.80 1.37 -3.49
C SER A 3 -9.03 2.61 -3.94
N GLN A 4 -8.21 2.48 -4.98
CA GLN A 4 -7.41 3.54 -5.57
C GLN A 4 -8.25 4.64 -6.25
N TRP A 5 -7.76 5.88 -6.26
CA TRP A 5 -8.35 6.96 -7.07
C TRP A 5 -7.29 8.04 -7.40
N PRO A 6 -7.47 8.84 -8.47
CA PRO A 6 -6.53 9.90 -8.81
C PRO A 6 -6.43 10.97 -7.72
N GLY A 7 -5.22 11.23 -7.21
CA GLY A 7 -5.01 12.20 -6.13
C GLY A 7 -5.23 11.66 -4.72
N MET A 8 -5.40 10.34 -4.57
CA MET A 8 -5.46 9.68 -3.26
C MET A 8 -4.31 10.13 -2.36
N GLY A 9 -4.59 10.45 -1.10
CA GLY A 9 -3.56 10.87 -0.13
C GLY A 9 -3.02 12.29 -0.29
N GLN A 10 -3.36 13.03 -1.35
CA GLN A 10 -2.80 14.38 -1.57
C GLN A 10 -3.13 15.37 -0.45
N GLN A 11 -4.39 15.41 -0.01
CA GLN A 11 -4.80 16.29 1.09
C GLN A 11 -4.15 15.89 2.41
N LEU A 12 -3.87 14.60 2.62
CA LEU A 12 -3.19 14.13 3.83
C LEU A 12 -1.72 14.54 3.87
N MET A 13 -1.09 14.85 2.73
CA MET A 13 0.27 15.40 2.70
C MET A 13 0.37 16.81 3.29
N GLU A 14 -0.76 17.49 3.54
CA GLU A 14 -0.78 18.73 4.35
C GLU A 14 -0.44 18.46 5.83
N ILE A 15 -0.56 17.21 6.28
CA ILE A 15 -0.15 16.76 7.61
C ILE A 15 1.32 16.33 7.54
N PRO A 16 2.27 17.05 8.17
CA PRO A 16 3.71 16.79 7.99
C PRO A 16 4.14 15.38 8.40
N LEU A 17 3.51 14.81 9.43
CA LEU A 17 3.78 13.43 9.86
C LEU A 17 3.43 12.41 8.77
N PHE A 18 2.24 12.55 8.18
CA PHE A 18 1.79 11.65 7.12
C PHE A 18 2.68 11.76 5.87
N ASP A 19 3.03 12.99 5.46
CA ASP A 19 3.94 13.22 4.33
C ASP A 19 5.31 12.55 4.56
N ASN A 20 5.87 12.67 5.76
CA ASN A 20 7.13 12.00 6.13
C ASN A 20 7.00 10.48 6.07
N PHE A 21 5.96 9.89 6.68
CA PHE A 21 5.76 8.44 6.66
C PHE A 21 5.55 7.89 5.24
N LEU A 22 4.83 8.64 4.39
CA LEU A 22 4.63 8.28 2.99
C LEU A 22 5.93 8.29 2.19
N LYS A 23 6.78 9.31 2.41
CA LYS A 23 8.12 9.40 1.80
C LYS A 23 9.01 8.25 2.26
N GLU A 24 9.08 7.99 3.56
CA GLU A 24 9.86 6.89 4.14
C GLU A 24 9.43 5.53 3.59
N SER A 25 8.12 5.31 3.44
CA SER A 25 7.58 4.08 2.85
C SER A 25 8.01 3.92 1.40
N SER A 26 8.07 5.01 0.67
CA SER A 26 8.36 4.95 -0.75
C SER A 26 9.87 4.93 -1.05
N GLU A 27 10.73 5.18 -0.07
CA GLU A 27 12.19 5.17 -0.21
C GLU A 27 12.71 3.81 -0.73
N THR A 28 12.12 2.71 -0.25
CA THR A 28 12.49 1.35 -0.67
C THR A 28 12.26 1.15 -2.17
N LEU A 29 11.31 1.84 -2.79
CA LEU A 29 11.00 1.68 -4.21
C LEU A 29 12.09 2.23 -5.14
N LYS A 30 12.98 3.10 -4.63
CA LYS A 30 14.12 3.62 -5.40
C LYS A 30 15.07 2.50 -5.83
N GLU A 31 15.16 1.42 -5.07
CA GLU A 31 15.99 0.24 -5.42
C GLU A 31 15.52 -0.43 -6.73
N PHE A 32 14.27 -0.20 -7.12
CA PHE A 32 13.67 -0.69 -8.36
C PHE A 32 13.54 0.37 -9.45
N GLY A 33 14.17 1.55 -9.26
CA GLY A 33 14.08 2.68 -10.20
C GLY A 33 12.72 3.36 -10.23
N LEU A 34 11.87 3.14 -9.22
CA LEU A 34 10.55 3.74 -9.12
C LEU A 34 10.58 4.99 -8.24
N ASP A 35 10.05 6.09 -8.78
CA ASP A 35 9.86 7.35 -8.05
C ASP A 35 8.41 7.48 -7.58
N TYR A 36 8.24 7.75 -6.29
CA TYR A 36 6.94 7.86 -5.64
C TYR A 36 6.09 9.01 -6.15
N ALA A 37 6.74 10.08 -6.64
CA ALA A 37 6.06 11.21 -7.27
C ALA A 37 5.34 10.82 -8.59
N LYS A 38 5.58 9.61 -9.12
CA LYS A 38 5.02 9.10 -10.38
C LYS A 38 4.24 7.79 -10.21
N LEU A 39 3.85 7.43 -8.99
CA LEU A 39 3.36 6.09 -8.70
C LEU A 39 1.97 5.80 -9.29
N TYR A 40 1.94 4.73 -10.11
CA TYR A 40 0.73 4.06 -10.51
C TYR A 40 0.09 3.35 -9.29
N VAL A 41 -1.16 3.71 -9.01
CA VAL A 41 -2.32 2.96 -8.50
C VAL A 41 -2.11 1.78 -7.49
N GLY A 42 -1.22 0.82 -7.77
CA GLY A 42 -1.03 -0.40 -6.98
C GLY A 42 -0.08 -0.26 -5.77
N TYR A 43 1.17 0.15 -6.01
CA TYR A 43 2.18 0.30 -4.94
C TYR A 43 1.83 1.46 -4.00
N TYR A 44 1.21 2.49 -4.58
CA TYR A 44 0.74 3.67 -3.88
C TYR A 44 -0.32 3.36 -2.81
N SER A 45 -1.14 2.32 -3.03
CA SER A 45 -2.13 1.90 -2.04
C SER A 45 -1.48 1.32 -0.78
N THR A 46 -0.35 0.62 -0.91
CA THR A 46 0.34 -0.01 0.23
C THR A 46 1.12 1.04 1.03
N SER A 47 1.82 1.97 0.36
CA SER A 47 2.52 3.05 1.06
C SER A 47 1.56 3.96 1.84
N ILE A 48 0.36 4.22 1.31
CA ILE A 48 -0.69 4.95 2.05
C ILE A 48 -1.18 4.16 3.26
N GLN A 49 -1.39 2.84 3.14
CA GLN A 49 -1.80 2.02 4.30
C GLN A 49 -0.76 2.05 5.42
N ILE A 50 0.52 1.96 5.07
CA ILE A 50 1.63 2.09 6.03
C ILE A 50 1.61 3.48 6.67
N ALA A 51 1.56 4.55 5.87
CA ALA A 51 1.57 5.92 6.39
C ALA A 51 0.36 6.25 7.28
N LEU A 52 -0.83 5.70 6.96
CA LEU A 52 -2.01 5.82 7.81
C LEU A 52 -1.85 5.03 9.11
N THR A 53 -1.26 3.83 9.06
CA THR A 53 -0.98 3.02 10.26
C THR A 53 -0.02 3.78 11.17
N ASP A 54 1.06 4.33 10.62
CA ASP A 54 2.03 5.13 11.37
C ASP A 54 1.39 6.39 11.96
N LEU A 55 0.50 7.05 11.22
CA LEU A 55 -0.23 8.22 11.71
C LEU A 55 -1.12 7.88 12.91
N LEU A 56 -1.85 6.75 12.87
CA LEU A 56 -2.66 6.28 13.99
C LEU A 56 -1.79 5.94 15.21
N CYS A 57 -0.68 5.22 15.00
CA CYS A 57 0.25 4.89 16.06
C CYS A 57 0.91 6.14 16.67
N ALA A 58 1.22 7.16 15.86
CA ALA A 58 1.81 8.41 16.32
C ALA A 58 0.87 9.25 17.22
N ILE A 59 -0.43 8.95 17.22
CA ILE A 59 -1.43 9.54 18.11
C ILE A 59 -1.93 8.53 19.17
N ASP A 60 -1.10 7.52 19.48
CA ASP A 60 -1.33 6.48 20.50
C ASP A 60 -2.56 5.59 20.26
N ILE A 61 -3.02 5.48 19.01
CA ILE A 61 -4.07 4.52 18.62
C ILE A 61 -3.40 3.20 18.22
N GLN A 62 -3.63 2.16 19.01
CA GLN A 62 -3.16 0.79 18.74
C GLN A 62 -4.35 -0.13 18.46
N PRO A 63 -4.25 -1.06 17.49
CA PRO A 63 -5.34 -1.97 17.19
C PRO A 63 -5.45 -3.10 18.22
N ASP A 64 -6.65 -3.40 18.71
CA ASP A 64 -6.93 -4.63 19.48
C ASP A 64 -7.03 -5.87 18.58
N GLY A 65 -7.27 -5.66 17.28
CA GLY A 65 -7.38 -6.72 16.28
C GLY A 65 -7.19 -6.16 14.88
N ILE A 66 -6.64 -6.99 13.98
CA ILE A 66 -6.24 -6.58 12.63
C ILE A 66 -6.87 -7.56 11.61
N LEU A 67 -7.54 -7.03 10.60
CA LEU A 67 -8.14 -7.82 9.51
C LEU A 67 -7.74 -7.24 8.17
N GLY A 68 -7.17 -8.10 7.31
CA GLY A 68 -6.79 -7.75 5.94
C GLY A 68 -7.76 -8.32 4.92
N HIS A 69 -7.94 -7.62 3.81
CA HIS A 69 -8.67 -8.13 2.66
C HIS A 69 -7.78 -8.12 1.42
N SER A 70 -7.44 -9.32 0.92
CA SER A 70 -6.58 -9.49 -0.25
C SER A 70 -5.26 -8.69 -0.08
N THR A 71 -5.01 -7.69 -0.93
CA THR A 71 -3.83 -6.81 -0.79
C THR A 71 -3.71 -6.10 0.55
N GLY A 72 -4.82 -5.91 1.28
CA GLY A 72 -4.80 -5.27 2.60
C GLY A 72 -4.02 -6.08 3.64
N GLU A 73 -3.84 -7.39 3.45
CA GLU A 73 -3.07 -8.23 4.38
C GLU A 73 -1.60 -7.81 4.49
N MET A 74 -1.04 -7.19 3.44
CA MET A 74 0.32 -6.63 3.51
C MET A 74 0.39 -5.47 4.51
N GLY A 75 -0.62 -4.60 4.53
CA GLY A 75 -0.76 -3.54 5.53
C GLY A 75 -0.99 -4.10 6.93
N CYS A 76 -1.73 -5.20 7.06
CA CYS A 76 -1.93 -5.89 8.34
C CYS A 76 -0.63 -6.47 8.89
N GLY A 77 0.18 -7.13 8.06
CA GLY A 77 1.49 -7.62 8.47
C GLY A 77 2.42 -6.50 8.95
N TYR A 78 2.30 -5.30 8.39
CA TYR A 78 2.98 -4.12 8.90
C TYR A 78 2.43 -3.66 10.25
N ALA A 79 1.11 -3.52 10.37
CA ALA A 79 0.44 -3.05 11.59
C ALA A 79 0.64 -4.00 12.78
N ASP A 80 0.77 -5.31 12.55
CA ASP A 80 1.04 -6.33 13.57
C ASP A 80 2.54 -6.47 13.90
N GLY A 81 3.41 -5.72 13.21
CA GLY A 81 4.87 -5.77 13.41
C GLY A 81 5.56 -7.00 12.80
N ALA A 82 4.83 -7.90 12.14
CA ALA A 82 5.39 -9.07 11.48
C ALA A 82 6.24 -8.73 10.24
N LEU A 83 5.94 -7.59 9.59
CA LEU A 83 6.68 -7.05 8.46
C LEU A 83 7.22 -5.67 8.77
N THR A 84 8.51 -5.45 8.49
CA THR A 84 9.07 -4.10 8.44
C THR A 84 8.51 -3.32 7.25
N ARG A 85 8.54 -1.99 7.33
CA ARG A 85 8.16 -1.09 6.23
C ARG A 85 8.79 -1.47 4.89
N ALA A 86 10.10 -1.73 4.89
CA ALA A 86 10.83 -2.11 3.68
C ALA A 86 10.40 -3.48 3.15
N GLN A 87 10.16 -4.47 4.02
CA GLN A 87 9.64 -5.78 3.61
C GLN A 87 8.25 -5.65 3.00
N THR A 88 7.35 -4.88 3.61
CA THR A 88 5.99 -4.65 3.09
C THR A 88 6.01 -4.00 1.70
N MET A 89 6.90 -3.03 1.50
CA MET A 89 7.02 -2.33 0.21
C MET A 89 7.66 -3.20 -0.88
N ARG A 90 8.66 -4.01 -0.54
CA ARG A 90 9.21 -5.04 -1.45
C ARG A 90 8.17 -6.08 -1.81
N LEU A 91 7.39 -6.54 -0.85
CA LEU A 91 6.31 -7.50 -1.08
C LEU A 91 5.28 -6.93 -2.05
N ALA A 92 4.85 -5.69 -1.86
CA ALA A 92 3.96 -5.01 -2.79
C ALA A 92 4.57 -4.87 -4.19
N TYR A 93 5.85 -4.52 -4.28
CA TYR A 93 6.58 -4.43 -5.56
C TYR A 93 6.62 -5.76 -6.29
N TYR A 94 7.20 -6.80 -5.68
CA TYR A 94 7.37 -8.10 -6.33
C TYR A 94 6.03 -8.72 -6.71
N ARG A 95 5.01 -8.61 -5.84
CA ARG A 95 3.66 -9.06 -6.16
C ARG A 95 3.12 -8.39 -7.43
N GLY A 96 3.23 -7.06 -7.53
CA GLY A 96 2.80 -6.32 -8.71
C GLY A 96 3.61 -6.68 -9.96
N ALA A 97 4.93 -6.67 -9.85
CA ALA A 97 5.85 -6.95 -10.94
C ALA A 97 5.66 -8.37 -11.52
N THR A 98 5.52 -9.39 -10.65
CA THR A 98 5.30 -10.77 -11.09
C THR A 98 3.96 -10.95 -11.80
N ILE A 99 2.90 -10.30 -11.31
CA ILE A 99 1.58 -10.34 -11.97
C ILE A 99 1.67 -9.68 -13.36
N MET A 100 2.37 -8.55 -13.48
CA MET A 100 2.55 -7.86 -14.77
C MET A 100 3.43 -8.63 -15.75
N ALA A 101 4.51 -9.26 -15.26
CA ALA A 101 5.41 -10.06 -16.09
C ALA A 101 4.73 -11.30 -16.70
N LYS A 102 3.74 -11.87 -16.00
CA LYS A 102 2.99 -13.07 -16.45
C LYS A 102 1.74 -12.77 -17.26
N ARG A 103 1.41 -11.50 -17.56
CA ARG A 103 0.28 -11.18 -18.44
C ARG A 103 0.59 -11.58 -19.89
N GLU A 104 0.40 -12.86 -20.20
CA GLU A 104 0.00 -13.27 -21.53
C GLU A 104 -1.33 -12.58 -21.89
N LYS A 105 -1.64 -12.47 -23.19
CA LYS A 105 -2.67 -11.61 -23.84
C LYS A 105 -4.14 -11.83 -23.39
N MET A 106 -4.42 -12.40 -22.23
CA MET A 106 -5.76 -12.63 -21.69
C MET A 106 -6.30 -11.36 -21.02
N ARG A 107 -7.52 -10.96 -21.41
CA ARG A 107 -8.24 -9.85 -20.77
C ARG A 107 -9.06 -10.41 -19.61
N GLU A 108 -8.63 -10.09 -18.39
CA GLU A 108 -9.28 -10.52 -17.16
C GLU A 108 -9.86 -9.33 -16.38
N ALA A 109 -10.97 -9.55 -15.68
CA ALA A 109 -11.63 -8.56 -14.85
C ALA A 109 -12.25 -9.22 -13.60
N MET A 110 -12.48 -8.43 -12.56
CA MET A 110 -13.17 -8.84 -11.33
C MET A 110 -14.37 -7.94 -11.09
N ALA A 111 -15.45 -8.47 -10.50
CA ALA A 111 -16.63 -7.72 -10.11
C ALA A 111 -17.12 -8.16 -8.73
N ALA A 112 -17.64 -7.23 -7.94
CA ALA A 112 -18.40 -7.55 -6.74
C ALA A 112 -19.84 -7.92 -7.15
N VAL A 113 -20.31 -9.10 -6.76
CA VAL A 113 -21.64 -9.62 -7.10
C VAL A 113 -22.34 -10.05 -5.81
N GLY A 114 -23.51 -9.49 -5.54
CA GLY A 114 -24.28 -9.77 -4.32
C GLY A 114 -25.13 -11.03 -4.45
N LEU A 115 -24.50 -12.21 -4.34
CA LEU A 115 -25.15 -13.52 -4.29
C LEU A 115 -24.67 -14.27 -3.03
N SER A 116 -25.54 -15.08 -2.42
CA SER A 116 -25.26 -15.88 -1.22
C SER A 116 -25.09 -17.36 -1.55
#